data_AF-A0A7C1SEA7-F1
#
_entry.id   AF-A0A7C1SEA7-F1
#
_cell.length_a   1.000
_cell.length_b   1.000
_cell.length_c   1.000
_cell.angle_alpha   90.00
_cell.angle_beta   90.00
_cell.angle_gamma   90.00
#
_symmetry.space_group_name_H-M   'P 1'
#
loop_
_entity.id
_entity.type
_entity.pdbx_description
1 polymer ?
#
loop_
_entity_poly.entity_id
_entity_poly.type
_entity_poly.pdbx_seq_one_letter_code
_entity_poly.pdbx_strand_id
1 'polypeptide(L)'
;MGGRSNEFPAIYDKEKVGESSLDNALSWDRIEPIRHRRYFDIPAILPELDAKHQARLKSDPDFIYLGEQLELLEASRATTSISLNEKTRMAKRTKDKAEALAIENKRRVSKGLEPLDTIDETGEELDETASSAEGDKTGEADSDVDEEIDPLLTETGHILLDALPIYKINRVANSR
;
A
#
# COMPACT_ATOMS: atom_id res chain seq x y z
N MET A 1 -16.41 -16.44 6.36
CA MET A 1 -15.36 -15.40 6.23
C MET A 1 -14.16 -16.03 5.55
N GLY A 2 -14.11 -15.99 4.21
CA GLY A 2 -12.89 -16.37 3.47
C GLY A 2 -11.95 -15.17 3.50
N GLY A 3 -10.72 -15.37 3.96
CA GLY A 3 -9.69 -14.33 3.94
C GLY A 3 -9.55 -13.75 2.53
N ARG A 4 -9.60 -12.43 2.40
CA ARG A 4 -9.41 -11.73 1.14
C ARG A 4 -7.92 -11.78 0.83
N SER A 5 -7.53 -12.73 0.00
CA SER A 5 -6.14 -13.08 -0.28
C SER A 5 -5.63 -12.34 -1.51
N ASN A 6 -5.53 -11.01 -1.44
CA ASN A 6 -4.89 -10.09 -2.43
C ASN A 6 -5.05 -8.64 -1.93
N GLU A 7 -4.79 -8.40 -0.65
CA GLU A 7 -4.94 -7.08 -0.05
C GLU A 7 -3.56 -6.50 0.21
N PHE A 8 -3.33 -5.27 -0.26
CA PHE A 8 -2.12 -4.54 0.07
C PHE A 8 -2.10 -4.19 1.57
N PRO A 9 -0.91 -4.02 2.17
CA PRO A 9 -0.80 -3.47 3.52
C PRO A 9 -1.56 -2.14 3.62
N ALA A 10 -2.51 -2.04 4.54
CA ALA A 10 -3.31 -0.83 4.71
C ALA A 10 -2.53 0.16 5.59
N ILE A 11 -2.14 1.30 5.01
CA ILE A 11 -1.41 2.36 5.72
C ILE A 11 -2.36 3.17 6.63
N TYR A 12 -3.67 3.13 6.35
CA TYR A 12 -4.70 3.84 7.11
C TYR A 12 -5.42 2.94 8.13
N ASP A 13 -5.95 3.56 9.18
CA ASP A 13 -6.75 2.90 10.21
C ASP A 13 -8.20 2.77 9.73
N LYS A 14 -8.63 1.55 9.37
CA LYS A 14 -9.96 1.25 8.84
C LYS A 14 -11.10 1.52 9.83
N GLU A 15 -10.81 1.61 11.13
CA GLU A 15 -11.81 1.95 12.15
C GLU A 15 -12.03 3.46 12.26
N LYS A 16 -11.03 4.26 11.89
CA LYS A 16 -11.10 5.72 11.94
C LYS A 16 -11.45 6.34 10.58
N VAL A 17 -11.05 5.70 9.49
CA VAL A 17 -11.20 6.20 8.12
C VAL A 17 -12.25 5.39 7.38
N GLY A 18 -13.30 6.07 6.91
CA GLY A 18 -14.37 5.51 6.09
C GLY A 18 -15.76 5.92 6.57
N GLU A 19 -16.79 5.68 5.76
CA GLU A 19 -18.18 6.02 6.14
C GLU A 19 -18.62 5.29 7.42
N SER A 20 -18.12 4.07 7.64
CA SER A 20 -18.43 3.26 8.83
C SER A 20 -17.93 3.82 10.15
N SER A 21 -16.99 4.79 10.15
CA SER A 21 -16.48 5.41 11.38
C SER A 21 -17.33 6.60 11.86
N LEU A 22 -18.34 7.00 11.09
CA LEU A 22 -19.22 8.12 11.41
C LEU A 22 -20.32 7.71 12.41
N ASP A 23 -20.58 8.57 13.40
CA ASP A 23 -21.53 8.31 14.51
C ASP A 23 -22.93 7.85 14.06
N ASN A 24 -23.42 8.34 12.91
CA ASN A 24 -24.75 8.05 12.39
C ASN A 24 -24.71 7.44 10.99
N ALA A 25 -23.66 6.67 10.68
CA ALA A 25 -23.59 5.90 9.45
C ALA A 25 -24.81 4.96 9.33
N LEU A 26 -25.51 5.01 8.20
CA LEU A 26 -26.61 4.08 7.96
C LEU A 26 -26.06 2.65 7.88
N SER A 27 -26.83 1.69 8.41
CA SER A 27 -26.47 0.28 8.28
C SER A 27 -26.48 -0.13 6.82
N TRP A 28 -25.48 -0.92 6.41
CA TRP A 28 -25.49 -1.55 5.10
C TRP A 28 -26.73 -2.42 4.92
N ASP A 29 -27.39 -2.29 3.77
CA ASP A 29 -28.56 -3.09 3.39
C ASP A 29 -28.39 -3.66 1.98
N ARG A 30 -29.15 -4.71 1.66
CA ARG A 30 -29.10 -5.42 0.39
C ARG A 30 -30.49 -5.71 -0.15
N ILE A 31 -30.69 -5.32 -1.40
CA ILE A 31 -31.89 -5.63 -2.17
C ILE A 31 -31.74 -6.91 -3.01
N GLU A 32 -32.85 -7.38 -3.59
CA GLU A 32 -32.84 -8.54 -4.48
C GLU A 32 -31.92 -8.35 -5.70
N PRO A 33 -31.09 -9.35 -6.04
CA PRO A 33 -30.16 -9.24 -7.16
C PRO A 33 -30.88 -9.30 -8.51
N ILE A 34 -30.49 -8.43 -9.44
CA ILE A 34 -30.97 -8.48 -10.82
C ILE A 34 -30.21 -9.53 -11.65
N ARG A 35 -30.88 -10.06 -12.68
CA ARG A 35 -30.27 -10.96 -13.65
C ARG A 35 -29.25 -10.21 -14.50
N HIS A 36 -28.01 -10.68 -14.51
CA HIS A 36 -26.92 -10.14 -15.33
C HIS A 36 -26.14 -11.28 -15.98
N ARG A 37 -25.40 -10.97 -17.06
CA ARG A 37 -24.50 -11.93 -17.71
C ARG A 37 -23.17 -11.97 -16.96
N ARG A 38 -22.62 -13.17 -16.77
CA ARG A 38 -21.25 -13.35 -16.29
C ARG A 38 -20.33 -13.45 -17.50
N TYR A 39 -19.24 -12.69 -17.50
CA TYR A 39 -18.31 -12.64 -18.63
C TYR A 39 -17.13 -13.61 -18.44
N PHE A 40 -16.43 -13.50 -17.31
CA PHE A 40 -15.24 -14.29 -17.00
C PHE A 40 -15.37 -14.96 -15.64
N ASP A 41 -14.77 -16.14 -15.50
CA ASP A 41 -14.67 -16.85 -14.22
C ASP A 41 -13.43 -16.40 -13.43
N ILE A 42 -13.46 -15.15 -12.98
CA ILE A 42 -12.37 -14.56 -12.16
C ILE A 42 -12.12 -15.37 -10.88
N PRO A 43 -13.13 -15.90 -10.15
CA PRO A 43 -12.88 -16.69 -8.96
C PRO A 43 -11.92 -17.88 -9.16
N ALA A 44 -11.89 -18.48 -10.36
CA ALA A 44 -11.07 -19.65 -10.64
C ALA A 44 -9.55 -19.38 -10.58
N ILE A 45 -9.11 -18.13 -10.79
CA ILE A 45 -7.68 -17.76 -10.84
C ILE A 45 -7.17 -17.05 -9.58
N LEU A 46 -8.07 -16.63 -8.69
CA LEU A 46 -7.69 -15.86 -7.51
C LEU A 46 -6.60 -16.56 -6.66
N PRO A 47 -6.63 -17.90 -6.46
CA PRO A 47 -5.59 -18.58 -5.70
C PRO A 47 -4.20 -18.51 -6.37
N GLU A 48 -4.14 -18.56 -7.70
CA GLU A 48 -2.88 -18.45 -8.43
C GLU A 48 -2.33 -17.02 -8.36
N LEU A 49 -3.19 -16.02 -8.55
CA LEU A 49 -2.79 -14.62 -8.45
C LEU A 49 -2.28 -14.28 -7.05
N ASP A 50 -2.97 -14.76 -6.01
CA ASP A 50 -2.53 -14.55 -4.63
C ASP A 50 -1.17 -15.20 -4.37
N ALA A 51 -0.96 -16.45 -4.80
CA ALA A 51 0.32 -17.11 -4.62
C ALA A 51 1.48 -16.33 -5.26
N LYS A 52 1.27 -15.78 -6.47
CA LYS A 52 2.29 -14.96 -7.17
C LYS A 52 2.50 -13.61 -6.51
N HIS A 53 1.43 -12.94 -6.13
CA HIS A 53 1.46 -11.66 -5.42
C HIS A 53 2.23 -11.80 -4.08
N GLN A 54 1.84 -12.76 -3.24
CA GLN A 54 2.51 -13.04 -1.96
C GLN A 54 3.98 -13.44 -2.13
N ALA A 55 4.34 -14.10 -3.24
CA ALA A 55 5.73 -14.42 -3.53
C ALA A 55 6.54 -13.15 -3.84
N ARG A 56 6.01 -12.22 -4.63
CA ARG A 56 6.67 -10.95 -4.96
C ARG A 56 6.82 -10.04 -3.74
N LEU A 57 5.75 -9.88 -2.96
CA LEU A 57 5.75 -9.07 -1.73
C LEU A 57 6.88 -9.46 -0.75
N LYS A 58 7.20 -10.76 -0.65
CA LYS A 58 8.22 -11.27 0.27
C LYS A 58 9.65 -10.96 -0.14
N SER A 59 9.89 -10.70 -1.42
CA SER A 59 11.22 -10.47 -1.98
C SER A 59 11.48 -9.02 -2.38
N ASP A 60 10.42 -8.24 -2.59
CA ASP A 60 10.51 -6.88 -3.07
C ASP A 60 10.96 -5.92 -1.93
N PRO A 61 12.09 -5.21 -2.10
CA PRO A 61 12.58 -4.26 -1.09
C PRO A 61 11.58 -3.18 -0.70
N ASP A 62 10.74 -2.71 -1.63
CA ASP A 62 9.75 -1.67 -1.36
C ASP A 62 8.62 -2.18 -0.48
N PHE A 63 8.18 -3.41 -0.70
CA PHE A 63 7.14 -4.01 0.15
C PHE A 63 7.66 -4.43 1.52
N ILE A 64 8.93 -4.84 1.62
CA ILE A 64 9.58 -5.07 2.92
C ILE A 64 9.65 -3.76 3.69
N TYR A 65 10.07 -2.66 3.04
CA TYR A 65 10.08 -1.32 3.62
C TYR A 65 8.69 -0.90 4.12
N LEU A 66 7.66 -1.03 3.28
CA LEU A 66 6.27 -0.70 3.66
C LEU A 66 5.78 -1.52 4.86
N GLY A 67 6.16 -2.79 4.95
CA GLY A 67 5.84 -3.64 6.10
C GLY A 67 6.47 -3.13 7.39
N GLU A 68 7.75 -2.78 7.37
CA GLU A 68 8.46 -2.23 8.54
C GLU A 68 7.92 -0.85 8.96
N GLN A 69 7.57 -0.01 7.99
CA GLN A 69 6.90 1.28 8.26
C GLN A 69 5.53 1.07 8.92
N LEU A 70 4.76 0.09 8.46
CA LEU A 70 3.47 -0.23 9.06
C LEU A 70 3.63 -0.70 10.51
N GLU A 71 4.61 -1.55 10.81
CA GLU A 71 4.90 -1.98 12.19
C GLU A 71 5.26 -0.79 13.09
N LEU A 72 6.08 0.14 12.61
CA LEU A 72 6.43 1.36 13.34
C LEU A 72 5.19 2.24 13.61
N LEU A 73 4.32 2.37 12.61
CA LEU A 73 3.08 3.12 12.70
C LEU A 73 2.10 2.48 13.69
N GLU A 74 1.95 1.15 13.68
CA GLU A 74 1.13 0.41 14.63
C GLU A 74 1.64 0.56 16.07
N ALA A 75 2.95 0.46 16.28
CA ALA A 75 3.57 0.69 17.58
C ALA A 75 3.34 2.13 18.08
N SER A 76 3.40 3.11 17.18
CA SER A 76 3.08 4.51 17.48
C SER A 76 1.60 4.68 17.85
N ARG A 77 0.68 4.11 17.07
CA ARG A 77 -0.77 4.13 17.32
C ARG A 77 -1.16 3.48 18.64
N ALA A 78 -0.45 2.44 19.06
CA ALA A 78 -0.67 1.78 20.36
C ALA A 78 -0.33 2.69 21.56
N THR A 79 0.41 3.78 21.35
CA THR A 79 0.76 4.73 22.41
C THR A 79 -0.42 5.65 22.73
N THR A 80 -1.08 5.44 23.88
CA THR A 80 -2.26 6.21 24.31
C THR A 80 -1.95 7.37 25.26
N SER A 81 -0.70 7.50 25.70
CA SER A 81 -0.28 8.56 26.63
C SER A 81 1.04 9.17 26.18
N ILE A 82 1.24 10.45 26.48
CA ILE A 82 2.41 11.19 26.04
C ILE A 82 3.12 11.86 27.22
N SER A 83 4.44 11.73 27.27
CA SER A 83 5.24 12.41 28.29
C SER A 83 5.32 13.91 27.97
N LEU A 84 5.21 14.74 29.01
CA LEU A 84 5.46 16.19 28.93
C LEU A 84 6.89 16.57 29.32
N ASN A 85 7.71 15.59 29.74
CA ASN A 85 9.11 15.86 30.05
C ASN A 85 9.92 16.06 28.75
N GLU A 86 10.66 17.15 28.67
CA GLU A 86 11.41 17.50 27.47
C GLU A 86 12.47 16.46 27.11
N LYS A 87 13.26 15.99 28.10
CA LYS A 87 14.34 15.03 27.87
C LYS A 87 13.81 13.69 27.35
N THR A 88 12.69 13.21 27.89
CA THR A 88 12.06 11.96 27.42
C THR A 88 11.53 12.14 26.00
N ARG A 89 10.95 13.30 25.66
CA ARG A 89 10.46 13.60 24.31
C ARG A 89 11.58 13.71 23.28
N MET A 90 12.70 14.34 23.63
CA MET A 90 13.88 14.40 22.77
C MET A 90 14.44 12.99 22.51
N ALA A 91 14.61 12.18 23.56
CA ALA A 91 15.11 10.82 23.43
C ALA A 91 14.20 9.93 22.56
N LYS A 92 12.88 10.08 22.70
CA LYS A 92 11.92 9.40 21.82
C LYS A 92 12.09 9.84 20.37
N ARG A 93 12.13 11.16 20.10
CA ARG A 93 12.31 11.67 18.74
C ARG A 93 13.60 11.17 18.09
N THR A 94 14.72 11.16 18.82
CA THR A 94 15.99 10.64 18.29
C THR A 94 15.93 9.15 18.00
N LYS A 95 15.23 8.38 18.84
CA LYS A 95 15.03 6.95 18.63
C LYS A 95 14.17 6.69 17.39
N ASP A 96 13.01 7.35 17.29
CA ASP A 96 12.08 7.20 16.18
C ASP A 96 12.76 7.59 14.84
N LYS A 97 13.56 8.68 14.83
CA LYS A 97 14.36 9.07 13.64
C LYS A 97 15.41 8.01 13.27
N ALA A 98 16.09 7.42 14.25
CA ALA A 98 17.11 6.39 13.99
C ALA A 98 16.48 5.09 13.47
N GLU A 99 15.30 4.71 13.96
CA GLU A 99 14.54 3.57 13.46
C GLU A 99 14.08 3.80 12.02
N ALA A 100 13.50 4.96 11.72
CA ALA A 100 13.11 5.32 10.35
C ALA A 100 14.32 5.30 9.39
N LEU A 101 15.46 5.87 9.82
CA LEU A 101 16.69 5.90 9.00
C LEU A 101 17.23 4.50 8.73
N ALA A 102 17.16 3.60 9.72
CA ALA A 102 17.60 2.23 9.55
C ALA A 102 16.72 1.48 8.52
N ILE A 103 15.41 1.69 8.56
CA ILE A 103 14.45 1.11 7.62
C ILE A 103 14.71 1.63 6.19
N GLU A 104 14.89 2.94 6.02
CA GLU A 104 15.20 3.52 4.70
C GLU A 104 16.56 3.05 4.17
N ASN A 105 17.60 3.03 5.01
CA ASN A 105 18.92 2.55 4.58
C ASN A 105 18.91 1.07 4.21
N LYS A 106 18.09 0.25 4.88
CA LYS A 106 17.89 -1.16 4.50
C LYS A 106 17.28 -1.27 3.09
N ARG A 107 16.29 -0.45 2.78
CA ARG A 107 15.68 -0.36 1.44
C ARG A 107 16.70 0.07 0.39
N ARG A 108 17.43 1.17 0.64
CA ARG A 108 18.46 1.71 -0.26
C ARG A 108 19.56 0.71 -0.58
N VAL A 109 20.12 0.06 0.44
CA VAL A 109 21.15 -0.98 0.26
C VAL A 109 20.60 -2.16 -0.55
N SER A 110 19.34 -2.56 -0.32
CA SER A 110 18.70 -3.63 -1.09
C SER A 110 18.48 -3.27 -2.56
N LYS A 111 18.33 -1.97 -2.87
CA LYS A 111 18.28 -1.42 -4.24
C LYS A 111 19.66 -1.09 -4.82
N GLY A 112 20.74 -1.28 -4.06
CA GLY A 112 22.11 -0.93 -4.49
C GLY A 112 22.42 0.57 -4.46
N LEU A 113 21.62 1.36 -3.76
CA LEU A 113 21.81 2.79 -3.53
C LEU A 113 22.69 3.04 -2.30
N GLU A 114 23.33 4.22 -2.26
CA GLU A 114 24.14 4.62 -1.10
C GLU A 114 23.25 4.91 0.13
N PRO A 115 23.63 4.44 1.33
CA PRO A 115 22.94 4.80 2.57
C PRO A 115 22.96 6.31 2.82
N LEU A 116 21.91 6.82 3.45
CA LEU A 116 21.78 8.20 3.90
C LEU A 116 22.38 8.36 5.30
N ASP A 117 22.95 9.54 5.54
CA ASP A 117 23.42 9.95 6.86
C ASP A 117 22.27 10.44 7.73
N THR A 118 21.27 11.10 7.13
CA THR A 118 20.07 11.59 7.83
C THR A 118 18.79 11.38 7.01
N ILE A 119 17.66 11.17 7.70
CA ILE A 119 16.34 10.97 7.07
C ILE A 119 15.75 12.27 6.49
N ASP A 120 16.27 13.43 6.90
CA ASP A 120 15.75 14.72 6.45
C ASP A 120 16.26 15.05 5.02
N GLU A 121 17.26 14.32 4.51
CA GLU A 121 17.80 14.44 3.14
C GLU A 121 16.84 13.95 2.05
N THR A 122 15.87 13.10 2.41
CA THR A 122 14.87 12.55 1.49
C THR A 122 13.69 13.47 1.19
N GLY A 123 13.64 14.68 1.76
CA GLY A 123 12.59 15.67 1.47
C GLY A 123 11.19 15.22 1.90
N GLU A 124 10.84 15.46 3.17
CA GLU A 124 9.44 15.51 3.67
C GLU A 124 8.42 14.40 3.27
N GLU A 125 8.84 13.22 2.79
CA GLU A 125 7.89 12.17 2.36
C GLU A 125 7.16 11.42 3.49
N LEU A 126 7.44 11.76 4.76
CA LEU A 126 6.81 11.10 5.91
C LEU A 126 5.38 11.60 6.21
N ASP A 127 4.94 12.71 5.62
CA ASP A 127 3.59 13.28 5.84
C ASP A 127 2.68 13.16 4.58
N GLU A 128 3.25 12.97 3.39
CA GLU A 128 2.47 12.93 2.13
C GLU A 128 1.85 11.58 1.79
N THR A 129 2.38 10.46 2.29
CA THR A 129 1.78 9.13 2.03
C THR A 129 0.42 8.90 2.73
N ALA A 130 0.00 9.84 3.60
CA ALA A 130 -1.33 9.88 4.19
C ALA A 130 -2.31 10.82 3.46
N SER A 131 -1.84 11.68 2.55
CA SER A 131 -2.65 12.78 1.98
C SER A 131 -3.08 12.60 0.51
N SER A 132 -2.71 11.52 -0.17
CA SER A 132 -3.13 11.30 -1.58
C SER A 132 -4.57 10.75 -1.75
N ALA A 133 -5.53 11.28 -0.98
CA ALA A 133 -6.95 11.01 -1.17
C ALA A 133 -7.80 12.25 -1.53
N GLU A 134 -7.21 13.44 -1.67
CA GLU A 134 -7.95 14.63 -2.13
C GLU A 134 -7.22 15.38 -3.24
N GLY A 135 -7.84 15.36 -4.43
CA GLY A 135 -7.98 16.56 -5.28
C GLY A 135 -6.82 16.99 -6.18
N ASP A 136 -7.01 16.73 -7.48
CA ASP A 136 -6.68 17.66 -8.57
C ASP A 136 -5.22 18.13 -8.73
N LYS A 137 -4.44 17.39 -9.54
CA LYS A 137 -3.28 17.97 -10.25
C LYS A 137 -3.67 18.34 -11.68
N THR A 138 -4.48 19.39 -11.82
CA THR A 138 -4.45 20.22 -13.04
C THR A 138 -3.46 21.36 -12.79
N GLY A 139 -2.20 21.17 -13.17
CA GLY A 139 -1.18 22.21 -13.04
C GLY A 139 0.22 21.73 -13.41
N GLU A 140 0.67 22.17 -14.58
CA GLU A 140 2.05 22.30 -15.07
C GLU A 140 3.06 21.19 -14.72
N ALA A 141 3.34 20.38 -15.75
CA ALA A 141 4.51 19.54 -15.85
C ALA A 141 5.78 20.42 -15.90
N ASP A 142 6.46 20.54 -14.76
CA ASP A 142 7.91 20.76 -14.68
C ASP A 142 8.39 20.49 -13.25
N SER A 143 8.99 19.33 -13.02
CA SER A 143 10.23 19.23 -12.24
C SER A 143 10.81 17.83 -12.40
N ASP A 144 12.04 17.77 -12.88
CA ASP A 144 12.93 16.60 -12.90
C ASP A 144 13.23 16.13 -11.46
N VAL A 145 12.22 15.64 -10.75
CA VAL A 145 12.40 14.78 -9.60
C VAL A 145 12.50 13.37 -10.16
N ASP A 146 13.54 12.61 -9.78
CA ASP A 146 13.56 11.17 -10.00
C ASP A 146 12.34 10.58 -9.29
N GLU A 147 11.17 10.58 -9.96
CA GLU A 147 9.90 10.09 -9.42
C GLU A 147 10.09 8.61 -9.10
N GLU A 148 10.30 8.30 -7.83
CA GLU A 148 10.44 6.93 -7.39
C GLU A 148 9.13 6.21 -7.69
N ILE A 149 9.21 5.15 -8.50
CA ILE A 149 8.04 4.46 -9.02
C ILE A 149 7.23 3.88 -7.85
N ASP A 150 5.94 4.22 -7.78
CA ASP A 150 5.02 3.71 -6.75
C ASP A 150 5.00 2.15 -6.75
N PRO A 151 5.38 1.51 -5.63
CA PRO A 151 5.42 0.05 -5.54
C PRO A 151 4.03 -0.59 -5.63
N LEU A 152 2.98 0.08 -5.15
CA LEU A 152 1.60 -0.42 -5.23
C LEU A 152 1.12 -0.44 -6.69
N LEU A 153 1.43 0.63 -7.44
CA LEU A 153 1.12 0.73 -8.85
C LEU A 153 1.88 -0.34 -9.65
N THR A 154 3.16 -0.54 -9.34
CA THR A 154 4.03 -1.54 -9.98
C THR A 154 3.49 -2.96 -9.77
N GLU A 155 3.16 -3.33 -8.53
CA GLU A 155 2.60 -4.65 -8.24
C GLU A 155 1.21 -4.85 -8.83
N THR A 156 0.39 -3.80 -8.87
CA THR A 156 -0.90 -3.84 -9.58
C THR A 156 -0.70 -4.16 -11.07
N GLY A 157 0.35 -3.61 -11.69
CA GLY A 157 0.76 -3.96 -13.05
C GLY A 157 1.14 -5.44 -13.21
N HIS A 158 1.89 -6.00 -12.27
CA HIS A 158 2.22 -7.43 -12.27
C HIS A 158 0.98 -8.32 -12.12
N ILE A 159 0.06 -7.99 -11.20
CA ILE A 159 -1.19 -8.72 -11.00
C ILE A 159 -2.04 -8.69 -12.28
N LEU A 160 -2.11 -7.54 -12.96
CA LEU A 160 -2.83 -7.41 -14.23
C LEU A 160 -2.21 -8.29 -15.33
N LEU A 161 -0.87 -8.30 -15.42
CA LEU A 161 -0.14 -9.14 -16.38
C LEU A 161 -0.41 -10.63 -16.14
N ASP A 162 -0.38 -11.05 -14.87
CA ASP A 162 -0.68 -12.42 -14.45
C ASP A 162 -2.13 -12.82 -14.76
N ALA A 163 -3.07 -11.86 -14.74
CA ALA A 163 -4.48 -12.09 -15.03
C ALA A 163 -4.80 -12.16 -16.54
N LEU A 164 -3.91 -11.71 -17.43
CA LEU A 164 -4.11 -11.71 -18.88
C LEU A 164 -4.57 -13.05 -19.51
N PRO A 165 -4.11 -14.23 -19.07
CA PRO A 165 -4.52 -15.50 -19.67
C PRO A 165 -6.03 -15.70 -19.72
N ILE A 166 -6.80 -15.19 -18.75
CA ILE A 166 -8.28 -15.29 -18.77
C ILE A 166 -8.90 -14.44 -19.87
N TYR A 167 -8.38 -13.23 -20.05
CA TYR A 167 -8.91 -12.30 -21.04
C TYR A 167 -8.59 -12.73 -22.48
N LYS A 168 -7.67 -13.69 -22.67
CA LYS A 168 -7.31 -14.25 -23.98
C LYS A 168 -8.25 -15.37 -24.46
N ILE A 169 -9.16 -15.89 -23.61
CA ILE A 169 -10.04 -17.01 -23.97
C ILE A 169 -11.33 -16.50 -24.62
N ASN A 170 -11.23 -16.22 -25.93
CA ASN A 170 -12.16 -16.60 -27.00
C ASN A 170 -11.78 -15.90 -28.32
N ARG A 171 -10.66 -16.31 -28.93
CA ARG A 171 -10.48 -16.30 -30.39
C ARG A 171 -10.34 -17.74 -30.89
N VAL A 172 -11.29 -18.60 -30.54
CA VAL A 172 -11.48 -19.83 -31.33
C VAL A 172 -12.24 -19.39 -32.56
N ALA A 173 -11.51 -19.31 -33.68
CA ALA A 173 -12.12 -19.20 -34.99
C ALA A 173 -13.18 -20.29 -35.12
N ASN A 174 -14.44 -19.89 -35.32
CA ASN A 174 -15.41 -20.78 -35.93
C ASN A 174 -14.97 -20.99 -37.39
N SER A 175 -14.11 -21.99 -37.60
CA SER A 175 -13.94 -22.62 -38.90
C SER A 175 -14.82 -23.87 -38.95
N ARG A 176 -15.71 -23.86 -39.96
CA ARG A 176 -16.65 -24.90 -40.42
C ARG A 176 -18.09 -24.76 -39.95
#